data_AF-A0A4R6TWH1-F1
#
_entry.id   AF-A0A4R6TWH1-F1
#
_cell.length_a   1.000
_cell.length_b   1.000
_cell.length_c   1.000
_cell.angle_alpha   90.00
_cell.angle_beta   90.00
_cell.angle_gamma   90.00
#
_symmetry.space_group_name_H-M   'P 1'
#
loop_
_entity.id
_entity.type
_entity.pdbx_description
1 polymer ?
#
loop_
_entity_poly.entity_id
_entity_poly.type
_entity_poly.pdbx_seq_one_letter_code
_entity_poly.pdbx_strand_id
1 'polypeptide(L)'
;MRKTLVMGLGGAGMNIASRVKQELGCDILAVNTNAATLASSPFDQRLQIGASSCEGKPAQSVHRGQLAAEESLEDLRYSIRGADRLILLTGLGGGTASGASPVIVDLALEMGIEVIMVATLPFDFEKPQRAAAQEALALLEKKNIRLILHDHAKALQPGKALLDYYNKASADIAVDVQKLLAE
;
A
#
# COMPACT_ATOMS: atom_id res chain seq x y z
N MET A 1 -16.44 2.43 -19.12
CA MET A 1 -15.27 1.68 -18.61
C MET A 1 -14.97 2.25 -17.24
N ARG A 2 -14.91 1.42 -16.18
CA ARG A 2 -14.60 1.90 -14.83
C ARG A 2 -13.18 2.46 -14.82
N LYS A 3 -12.99 3.67 -14.29
CA LYS A 3 -11.68 4.27 -14.13
C LYS A 3 -11.05 3.76 -12.84
N THR A 4 -10.17 2.77 -12.98
CA THR A 4 -9.43 2.18 -11.86
C THR A 4 -8.10 2.88 -11.66
N LEU A 5 -7.86 3.35 -10.43
CA LEU A 5 -6.56 3.83 -9.99
C LEU A 5 -5.83 2.71 -9.23
N VAL A 6 -4.60 2.41 -9.61
CA VAL A 6 -3.72 1.52 -8.85
C VAL A 6 -2.76 2.38 -8.03
N MET A 7 -2.68 2.13 -6.72
CA MET A 7 -1.84 2.89 -5.80
C MET A 7 -0.87 1.97 -5.07
N GLY A 8 0.43 2.29 -5.11
CA GLY A 8 1.45 1.64 -4.29
C GLY A 8 1.79 2.48 -3.07
N LEU A 9 1.46 2.02 -1.86
CA LEU A 9 1.64 2.79 -0.62
C LEU A 9 2.80 2.26 0.23
N GLY A 10 3.71 3.17 0.61
CA GLY A 10 4.89 2.86 1.40
C GLY A 10 5.92 2.00 0.65
N GLY A 11 7.01 1.62 1.32
CA GLY A 11 8.10 0.89 0.68
C GLY A 11 7.69 -0.46 0.09
N ALA A 12 7.00 -1.30 0.88
CA ALA A 12 6.53 -2.61 0.42
C ALA A 12 5.48 -2.49 -0.69
N GLY A 13 4.49 -1.59 -0.54
CA GLY A 13 3.48 -1.34 -1.56
C GLY A 13 4.07 -0.85 -2.88
N MET A 14 5.08 0.03 -2.83
CA MET A 14 5.82 0.47 -4.01
C MET A 14 6.64 -0.65 -4.66
N ASN A 15 7.23 -1.55 -3.88
CA ASN A 15 7.94 -2.71 -4.45
C ASN A 15 6.98 -3.64 -5.20
N ILE A 16 5.82 -3.95 -4.59
CA ILE A 16 4.76 -4.75 -5.22
C ILE A 16 4.26 -4.04 -6.48
N ALA A 17 3.95 -2.75 -6.38
CA ALA A 17 3.52 -1.93 -7.50
C ALA A 17 4.54 -1.90 -8.65
N SER A 18 5.83 -1.92 -8.36
CA SER A 18 6.87 -1.95 -9.39
C SER A 18 6.77 -3.24 -10.21
N ARG A 19 6.56 -4.37 -9.53
CA ARG A 19 6.31 -5.65 -10.18
C ARG A 19 5.02 -5.65 -11.02
N VAL A 20 3.94 -5.09 -10.47
CA VAL A 20 2.66 -4.94 -11.18
C VAL A 20 2.82 -4.09 -12.45
N LYS A 21 3.51 -2.94 -12.38
CA LYS A 21 3.78 -2.09 -13.55
C LYS A 21 4.61 -2.83 -14.60
N GLN A 22 5.61 -3.60 -14.18
CA GLN A 22 6.44 -4.39 -15.09
C GLN A 22 5.65 -5.47 -15.83
N GLU A 23 4.74 -6.16 -15.16
CA GLU A 23 3.97 -7.26 -15.76
C GLU A 23 2.76 -6.78 -16.56
N LEU A 24 2.07 -5.72 -16.10
CA LEU A 24 0.77 -5.31 -16.64
C LEU A 24 0.84 -3.99 -17.42
N GLY A 25 1.91 -3.21 -17.29
CA GLY A 25 2.07 -1.92 -17.97
C GLY A 25 1.06 -0.84 -17.54
N CYS A 26 0.42 -0.99 -16.38
CA CYS A 26 -0.59 -0.04 -15.92
C CYS A 26 0.01 1.22 -15.28
N ASP A 27 -0.77 2.31 -15.30
CA ASP A 27 -0.44 3.53 -14.57
C ASP A 27 -0.62 3.32 -13.07
N ILE A 28 0.38 3.73 -12.30
CA ILE A 28 0.40 3.57 -10.85
C ILE A 28 0.75 4.90 -10.19
N LEU A 29 -0.04 5.26 -9.18
CA LEU A 29 0.28 6.31 -8.24
C LEU A 29 1.10 5.74 -7.08
N ALA A 30 2.37 6.13 -6.97
CA ALA A 30 3.22 5.78 -5.84
C ALA A 30 3.09 6.81 -4.72
N VAL A 31 2.82 6.35 -3.49
CA VAL A 31 2.62 7.20 -2.32
C VAL A 31 3.58 6.80 -1.21
N ASN A 32 4.35 7.74 -0.67
CA ASN A 32 5.30 7.45 0.42
C ASN A 32 5.63 8.70 1.23
N THR A 33 6.16 8.52 2.44
CA THR A 33 6.77 9.63 3.21
C THR A 33 8.25 9.81 2.87
N ASN A 34 8.92 8.75 2.42
CA ASN A 34 10.34 8.80 2.05
C ASN A 34 10.52 9.40 0.64
N ALA A 35 10.97 10.65 0.59
CA ALA A 35 11.20 11.38 -0.64
C ALA A 35 12.28 10.74 -1.51
N ALA A 36 13.35 10.20 -0.92
CA ALA A 36 14.43 9.54 -1.66
C ALA A 36 13.97 8.24 -2.33
N THR A 37 13.09 7.49 -1.66
CA THR A 37 12.46 6.29 -2.24
C THR A 37 11.52 6.65 -3.39
N LEU A 38 10.73 7.72 -3.27
CA LEU A 38 9.88 8.20 -4.38
C LEU A 38 10.72 8.68 -5.57
N ALA A 39 11.76 9.48 -5.31
CA ALA A 39 12.59 10.06 -6.35
C ALA A 39 13.28 9.00 -7.21
N SER A 40 13.75 7.90 -6.59
CA SER A 40 14.44 6.79 -7.28
C SER A 40 13.49 5.70 -7.83
N SER A 41 12.18 5.80 -7.57
CA SER A 41 11.22 4.81 -8.03
C SER A 41 10.87 4.94 -9.52
N PRO A 42 10.43 3.85 -10.19
CA PRO A 42 10.13 3.85 -11.63
C PRO A 42 8.75 4.44 -11.97
N PHE A 43 8.11 5.14 -11.04
CA PHE A 43 6.74 5.64 -11.21
C PHE A 43 6.72 7.08 -11.70
N ASP A 44 5.92 7.33 -12.73
CA ASP A 44 5.69 8.67 -13.28
C ASP A 44 4.85 9.51 -12.32
N GLN A 45 3.78 8.93 -11.78
CA GLN A 45 2.90 9.56 -10.79
C GLN A 45 3.36 9.21 -9.37
N ARG A 46 3.77 10.24 -8.63
CA ARG A 46 4.32 10.12 -7.29
C ARG A 46 3.72 11.18 -6.38
N LEU A 47 3.34 10.79 -5.18
CA LEU A 47 2.87 11.68 -4.13
C LEU A 47 3.70 11.45 -2.87
N GLN A 48 4.41 12.49 -2.44
CA GLN A 48 4.96 12.51 -1.10
C GLN A 48 3.87 12.94 -0.13
N ILE A 49 3.67 12.16 0.94
CA ILE A 49 2.83 12.54 2.08
C ILE A 49 3.72 12.82 3.29
N GLY A 50 3.26 13.58 4.28
CA GLY A 50 4.06 13.82 5.48
C GLY A 50 5.26 14.73 5.26
N ALA A 51 5.19 15.71 4.35
CA ALA A 51 6.29 16.64 4.11
C ALA A 51 6.72 17.36 5.40
N SER A 52 5.78 17.70 6.28
CA SER A 52 6.05 18.36 7.56
C SER A 52 6.30 17.35 8.68
N SER A 53 5.40 16.36 8.85
CA SER A 53 5.51 15.38 9.94
C SER A 53 6.66 14.37 9.78
N CYS A 54 7.13 14.12 8.55
CA CYS A 54 8.19 13.16 8.26
C CYS A 54 9.43 13.76 7.60
N GLU A 55 9.39 15.02 7.14
CA GLU A 55 10.55 15.73 6.56
C GLU A 55 11.25 14.94 5.43
N GLY A 56 10.46 14.25 4.60
CA GLY A 56 10.96 13.41 3.50
C GLY A 56 11.62 12.10 3.93
N LYS A 57 11.51 11.71 5.21
CA LYS A 57 12.06 10.46 5.75
C LYS A 57 10.97 9.38 5.88
N PRO A 58 11.35 8.08 5.99
CA PRO A 58 10.39 7.03 6.37
C PRO A 58 9.70 7.36 7.69
N ALA A 59 8.38 7.19 7.77
CA ALA A 59 7.66 7.30 9.02
C ALA A 59 8.12 6.19 9.98
N GLN A 60 8.67 6.60 11.12
CA GLN A 60 9.26 5.70 12.11
C GLN A 60 8.23 5.02 13.03
N SER A 61 6.96 5.41 12.93
CA SER A 61 5.86 4.82 13.69
C SER A 61 4.56 4.88 12.89
N VAL A 62 3.60 4.02 13.25
CA VAL A 62 2.24 4.02 12.69
C VAL A 62 1.60 5.39 12.87
N HIS A 63 1.72 5.98 14.06
CA HIS A 63 1.18 7.30 14.36
C HIS A 63 1.75 8.40 13.44
N ARG A 64 3.07 8.40 13.17
CA ARG A 64 3.64 9.36 12.21
C ARG A 64 3.14 9.10 10.79
N GLY A 65 2.94 7.85 10.39
CA GLY A 65 2.36 7.51 9.09
C GLY A 65 0.91 7.99 8.95
N GLN A 66 0.13 7.92 10.02
CA GLN A 66 -1.23 8.44 10.08
C GLN A 66 -1.23 9.97 9.95
N LEU A 67 -0.45 10.67 10.79
CA LEU A 67 -0.30 12.13 10.72
C LEU A 67 0.14 12.59 9.33
N ALA A 68 1.06 11.84 8.70
CA ALA A 68 1.52 12.12 7.35
C ALA A 68 0.41 12.04 6.30
N ALA A 69 -0.54 11.09 6.44
CA ALA A 69 -1.68 11.01 5.54
C ALA A 69 -2.73 12.09 5.84
N GLU A 70 -2.98 12.36 7.13
CA GLU A 70 -3.91 13.40 7.59
C GLU A 70 -3.49 14.79 7.13
N GLU A 71 -2.20 15.14 7.23
CA GLU A 71 -1.70 16.43 6.76
C GLU A 71 -1.76 16.57 5.22
N SER A 72 -1.78 15.45 4.50
CA SER A 72 -1.77 15.41 3.04
C SER A 72 -3.14 15.02 2.45
N LEU A 73 -4.23 15.19 3.22
CA LEU A 73 -5.58 14.81 2.79
C LEU A 73 -6.03 15.52 1.51
N GLU A 74 -5.69 16.79 1.33
CA GLU A 74 -6.06 17.54 0.12
C GLU A 74 -5.34 17.00 -1.12
N ASP A 75 -4.04 16.73 -1.02
CA ASP A 75 -3.25 16.16 -2.11
C ASP A 75 -3.70 14.72 -2.44
N LEU A 76 -4.00 13.92 -1.42
CA LEU A 76 -4.56 12.58 -1.58
C LEU A 76 -5.92 12.65 -2.29
N ARG A 77 -6.81 13.54 -1.83
CA ARG A 77 -8.13 13.76 -2.43
C ARG A 77 -8.01 14.17 -3.89
N TYR A 78 -7.09 15.08 -4.19
CA TYR A 78 -6.81 15.50 -5.55
C TYR A 78 -6.28 14.35 -6.42
N SER A 79 -5.40 13.52 -5.88
CA SER A 79 -4.73 12.44 -6.61
C SER A 79 -5.65 11.26 -6.93
N ILE A 80 -6.64 10.99 -6.08
CA ILE A 80 -7.60 9.87 -6.30
C ILE A 80 -8.91 10.31 -6.96
N ARG A 81 -9.11 11.61 -7.21
CA ARG A 81 -10.38 12.13 -7.74
C ARG A 81 -10.74 11.56 -9.10
N GLY A 82 -12.03 11.25 -9.26
CA GLY A 82 -12.59 10.74 -10.51
C GLY A 82 -12.11 9.33 -10.86
N ALA A 83 -11.58 8.57 -9.91
CA ALA A 83 -11.52 7.11 -10.00
C ALA A 83 -12.86 6.53 -9.53
N ASP A 84 -13.36 5.50 -10.22
CA ASP A 84 -14.52 4.72 -9.75
C ASP A 84 -14.07 3.66 -8.73
N ARG A 85 -12.80 3.23 -8.86
CA ARG A 85 -12.20 2.15 -8.08
C ARG A 85 -10.75 2.48 -7.73
N LEU A 86 -10.34 2.16 -6.51
CA LEU A 86 -8.97 2.21 -6.01
C LEU A 86 -8.48 0.80 -5.67
N ILE A 87 -7.45 0.32 -6.38
CA ILE A 87 -6.68 -0.86 -5.99
C ILE A 87 -5.47 -0.39 -5.17
N LEU A 88 -5.53 -0.59 -3.86
CA LEU A 88 -4.48 -0.17 -2.93
C LEU A 88 -3.52 -1.34 -2.65
N LEU A 89 -2.30 -1.23 -3.14
CA LEU A 89 -1.20 -2.18 -2.92
C LEU A 89 -0.34 -1.70 -1.75
N THR A 90 -0.23 -2.50 -0.70
CA THR A 90 0.47 -2.08 0.52
C THR A 90 1.07 -3.26 1.30
N GLY A 91 2.03 -2.95 2.18
CA GLY A 91 2.52 -3.89 3.17
C GLY A 91 2.32 -3.35 4.57
N LEU A 92 1.54 -4.06 5.37
CA LEU A 92 1.25 -3.67 6.75
C LEU A 92 2.43 -4.06 7.66
N GLY A 93 2.59 -3.33 8.75
CA GLY A 93 3.63 -3.50 9.77
C GLY A 93 4.70 -2.41 9.77
N GLY A 94 4.88 -1.67 8.67
CA GLY A 94 5.72 -0.47 8.64
C GLY A 94 4.98 0.79 9.09
N GLY A 95 5.70 1.88 9.39
CA GLY A 95 5.07 3.13 9.87
C GLY A 95 4.18 3.82 8.83
N THR A 96 4.70 4.09 7.64
CA THR A 96 3.97 4.81 6.57
C THR A 96 2.70 4.08 6.17
N ALA A 97 2.83 2.82 5.72
CA ALA A 97 1.72 2.05 5.19
C ALA A 97 0.65 1.76 6.25
N SER A 98 1.03 1.30 7.44
CA SER A 98 0.06 0.94 8.48
C SER A 98 -0.70 2.14 9.00
N GLY A 99 -0.05 3.31 9.08
CA GLY A 99 -0.70 4.55 9.52
C GLY A 99 -1.54 5.22 8.44
N ALA A 100 -1.04 5.24 7.20
CA ALA A 100 -1.71 5.94 6.10
C ALA A 100 -2.85 5.14 5.47
N SER A 101 -2.79 3.80 5.48
CA SER A 101 -3.82 2.98 4.80
C SER A 101 -5.23 3.26 5.32
N PRO A 102 -5.51 3.27 6.65
CA PRO A 102 -6.85 3.55 7.14
C PRO A 102 -7.38 4.93 6.71
N VAL A 103 -6.52 5.95 6.72
CA VAL A 103 -6.86 7.33 6.31
C VAL A 103 -7.21 7.42 4.83
N ILE A 104 -6.39 6.80 3.97
CA ILE A 104 -6.61 6.78 2.51
C ILE A 104 -7.88 6.00 2.17
N VAL A 105 -8.15 4.90 2.87
CA VAL A 105 -9.36 4.11 2.68
C VAL A 105 -10.60 4.91 3.07
N ASP A 106 -10.60 5.57 4.22
CA ASP A 106 -11.73 6.40 4.65
C ASP A 106 -12.00 7.52 3.64
N LEU A 107 -10.96 8.22 3.21
CA LEU A 107 -11.06 9.25 2.18
C LEU A 107 -11.67 8.71 0.86
N ALA A 108 -11.21 7.55 0.39
CA ALA A 108 -11.73 6.95 -0.83
C ALA A 108 -13.21 6.54 -0.70
N LEU A 109 -13.59 5.96 0.45
CA LEU A 109 -14.98 5.59 0.75
C LEU A 109 -15.89 6.81 0.84
N GLU A 110 -15.45 7.89 1.50
CA GLU A 110 -16.17 9.18 1.55
C GLU A 110 -16.41 9.76 0.16
N MET A 111 -15.48 9.53 -0.77
CA MET A 111 -15.58 9.97 -2.16
C MET A 111 -16.42 9.03 -3.04
N GLY A 112 -16.99 7.97 -2.48
CA GLY A 112 -17.79 6.98 -3.23
C GLY A 112 -16.95 6.07 -4.14
N ILE A 113 -15.65 5.96 -3.87
CA ILE A 113 -14.71 5.13 -4.65
C ILE A 113 -14.74 3.71 -4.08
N GLU A 114 -14.93 2.71 -4.93
CA GLU A 114 -14.81 1.30 -4.54
C GLU A 114 -13.35 0.99 -4.17
N VAL A 115 -13.10 0.48 -2.96
CA VAL A 115 -11.75 0.16 -2.50
C VAL A 115 -11.53 -1.34 -2.48
N ILE A 116 -10.47 -1.78 -3.17
CA ILE A 116 -9.92 -3.12 -3.10
C ILE A 116 -8.49 -2.99 -2.60
N MET A 117 -8.23 -3.53 -1.41
CA MET A 117 -6.91 -3.43 -0.80
C MET A 117 -6.22 -4.81 -0.86
N VAL A 118 -5.05 -4.83 -1.49
CA VAL A 118 -4.16 -5.99 -1.54
C VAL A 118 -2.99 -5.73 -0.59
N ALA A 119 -2.97 -6.46 0.52
CA ALA A 119 -2.04 -6.20 1.62
C ALA A 119 -1.14 -7.41 1.88
N THR A 120 0.15 -7.15 2.10
CA THR A 120 1.05 -8.14 2.70
C THR A 120 1.11 -8.00 4.22
N LEU A 121 1.21 -9.12 4.93
CA LEU A 121 1.45 -9.16 6.37
C LEU A 121 2.87 -9.70 6.65
N PRO A 122 3.60 -9.16 7.64
CA PRO A 122 5.00 -9.51 7.89
C PRO A 122 5.14 -10.92 8.47
N PHE A 123 6.36 -11.47 8.51
CA PHE A 123 6.59 -12.78 9.13
C PHE A 123 6.38 -12.75 10.66
N ASP A 124 6.12 -13.91 11.26
CA ASP A 124 5.91 -14.00 12.73
C ASP A 124 7.15 -13.63 13.55
N PHE A 125 8.36 -13.76 12.98
CA PHE A 125 9.60 -13.36 13.64
C PHE A 125 9.81 -11.83 13.65
N GLU A 126 9.12 -11.07 12.80
CA GLU A 126 9.15 -9.59 12.76
C GLU A 126 8.19 -9.00 13.80
N LYS A 127 8.36 -9.37 15.08
CA LYS A 127 7.35 -9.15 16.13
C LYS A 127 6.78 -7.72 16.22
N PRO A 128 7.60 -6.64 16.21
CA PRO A 128 7.06 -5.28 16.26
C PRO A 128 6.22 -4.92 15.02
N GLN A 129 6.68 -5.31 13.83
CA GLN A 129 5.96 -5.09 12.58
C GLN A 129 4.68 -5.92 12.55
N ARG A 130 4.71 -7.15 13.05
CA ARG A 130 3.54 -8.03 13.14
C ARG A 130 2.46 -7.41 14.02
N ALA A 131 2.82 -6.90 15.21
CA ALA A 131 1.87 -6.22 16.09
C ALA A 131 1.23 -4.99 15.41
N ALA A 132 2.05 -4.12 14.81
CA ALA A 132 1.56 -2.95 14.08
C ALA A 132 0.67 -3.32 12.89
N ALA A 133 0.98 -4.41 12.18
CA ALA A 133 0.17 -4.91 11.08
C ALA A 133 -1.21 -5.39 11.55
N GLN A 134 -1.28 -6.10 12.68
CA GLN A 134 -2.54 -6.57 13.26
C GLN A 134 -3.43 -5.41 13.72
N GLU A 135 -2.85 -4.39 14.35
CA GLU A 135 -3.59 -3.18 14.75
C GLU A 135 -4.19 -2.46 13.53
N ALA A 136 -3.38 -2.23 12.50
CA ALA A 136 -3.87 -1.59 11.27
C ALA A 136 -4.91 -2.45 10.55
N LEU A 137 -4.70 -3.77 10.47
CA LEU A 137 -5.66 -4.69 9.86
C LEU A 137 -7.00 -4.67 10.60
N ALA A 138 -7.01 -4.67 11.93
CA ALA A 138 -8.24 -4.61 12.72
C ALA A 138 -9.05 -3.31 12.49
N LEU A 139 -8.40 -2.20 12.12
CA LEU A 139 -9.08 -0.98 11.71
C LEU A 139 -9.67 -1.09 10.31
N LEU A 140 -8.96 -1.76 9.39
CA LEU A 140 -9.34 -1.93 7.99
C LEU A 140 -10.46 -2.96 7.81
N GLU A 141 -10.47 -4.04 8.58
CA GLU A 141 -11.52 -5.07 8.57
C GLU A 141 -12.91 -4.53 8.97
N LYS A 142 -12.96 -3.41 9.69
CA LYS A 142 -14.20 -2.73 10.05
C LYS A 142 -14.76 -1.86 8.93
N LYS A 143 -14.01 -1.67 7.84
CA LYS A 143 -14.39 -0.81 6.72
C LYS A 143 -15.07 -1.63 5.63
N ASN A 144 -15.98 -1.02 4.88
CA ASN A 144 -16.71 -1.68 3.79
C ASN A 144 -15.84 -1.77 2.52
N ILE A 145 -14.81 -2.60 2.55
CA ILE A 145 -13.83 -2.77 1.45
C ILE A 145 -13.58 -4.25 1.14
N ARG A 146 -13.08 -4.54 -0.06
CA ARG A 146 -12.56 -5.89 -0.37
C ARG A 146 -11.10 -6.00 0.06
N LEU A 147 -10.79 -6.89 0.99
CA LEU A 147 -9.42 -7.17 1.44
C LEU A 147 -8.90 -8.48 0.82
N ILE A 148 -7.71 -8.41 0.21
CA ILE A 148 -6.95 -9.56 -0.28
C ILE A 148 -5.64 -9.60 0.49
N LEU A 149 -5.45 -10.63 1.31
CA LEU A 149 -4.33 -10.72 2.25
C LEU A 149 -3.30 -11.76 1.80
N HIS A 150 -2.05 -11.33 1.70
CA HIS A 150 -0.87 -12.17 1.45
C HIS A 150 -0.05 -12.26 2.75
N ASP A 151 -0.29 -13.31 3.53
CA ASP A 151 0.38 -13.51 4.83
C ASP A 151 1.72 -14.24 4.67
N HIS A 152 2.82 -13.53 4.85
CA HIS A 152 4.17 -14.11 4.71
C HIS A 152 4.42 -15.26 5.70
N ALA A 153 3.81 -15.23 6.89
CA ALA A 153 3.97 -16.30 7.88
C ALA A 153 3.40 -17.65 7.39
N LYS A 154 2.35 -17.62 6.56
CA LYS A 154 1.75 -18.83 5.98
C LYS A 154 2.53 -19.37 4.79
N ALA A 155 3.36 -18.53 4.17
CA ALA A 155 4.17 -18.89 3.01
C ALA A 155 5.54 -19.46 3.39
N LEU A 156 5.99 -19.28 4.65
CA LEU A 156 7.35 -19.61 5.09
C LEU A 156 7.66 -21.11 4.93
N GLN A 157 8.81 -21.41 4.33
CA GLN A 157 9.37 -22.75 4.13
C GLN A 157 10.82 -22.75 4.64
N PRO A 158 11.28 -23.80 5.33
CA PRO A 158 12.66 -23.89 5.76
C PRO A 158 13.65 -23.80 4.58
N GLY A 159 14.74 -23.03 4.74
CA GLY A 159 15.88 -23.04 3.82
C GLY A 159 15.80 -22.13 2.59
N LYS A 160 14.75 -21.31 2.43
CA LYS A 160 14.69 -20.29 1.36
C LYS A 160 15.08 -18.91 1.85
N ALA A 161 15.61 -18.08 0.96
CA ALA A 161 15.94 -16.70 1.27
C ALA A 161 14.67 -15.86 1.41
N LEU A 162 14.68 -14.87 2.32
CA LEU A 162 13.56 -13.94 2.50
C LEU A 162 13.19 -13.20 1.21
N LEU A 163 14.19 -12.90 0.38
CA LEU A 163 13.99 -12.25 -0.91
C LEU A 163 13.11 -13.09 -1.85
N ASP A 164 13.22 -14.42 -1.83
CA ASP A 164 12.42 -15.30 -2.66
C ASP A 164 10.94 -15.24 -2.28
N TYR A 165 10.64 -15.08 -0.99
CA TYR A 165 9.27 -14.90 -0.51
C TYR A 165 8.67 -13.59 -0.98
N TYR A 166 9.39 -12.48 -0.82
CA TYR A 166 8.89 -11.17 -1.26
C TYR A 166 8.69 -11.13 -2.78
N ASN A 167 9.59 -11.76 -3.55
CA ASN A 167 9.46 -11.85 -5.00
C ASN A 167 8.26 -12.71 -5.41
N LYS A 168 8.06 -13.85 -4.75
CA LYS A 168 6.92 -14.74 -5.01
C LYS A 168 5.60 -14.06 -4.67
N ALA A 169 5.50 -13.44 -3.49
CA ALA A 169 4.32 -12.67 -3.09
C ALA A 169 4.01 -11.54 -4.08
N SER A 170 5.03 -10.80 -4.53
CA SER A 170 4.83 -9.73 -5.53
C SER A 170 4.31 -10.26 -6.87
N ALA A 171 4.77 -11.43 -7.32
CA ALA A 171 4.27 -12.06 -8.54
C ALA A 171 2.83 -12.57 -8.38
N ASP A 172 2.50 -13.19 -7.24
CA ASP A 172 1.14 -13.64 -6.95
C ASP A 172 0.15 -12.47 -6.86
N ILE A 173 0.57 -11.36 -6.24
CA ILE A 173 -0.20 -10.12 -6.22
C ILE A 173 -0.40 -9.54 -7.63
N ALA A 174 0.60 -9.60 -8.50
CA ALA A 174 0.45 -9.12 -9.88
C ALA A 174 -0.62 -9.93 -10.65
N VAL A 175 -0.66 -11.24 -10.44
CA VAL A 175 -1.73 -12.11 -10.98
C VAL A 175 -3.09 -11.73 -10.39
N ASP A 176 -3.19 -11.45 -9.10
CA ASP A 176 -4.43 -10.99 -8.49
C ASP A 176 -4.88 -9.66 -9.11
N VAL A 177 -3.99 -8.66 -9.17
CA VAL A 177 -4.29 -7.34 -9.77
C VAL A 177 -4.73 -7.47 -11.23
N GLN A 178 -4.10 -8.35 -12.01
CA GLN A 178 -4.53 -8.62 -13.39
C GLN A 178 -6.00 -9.05 -13.47
N LYS A 179 -6.45 -9.93 -12.56
CA LYS A 179 -7.85 -10.35 -12.49
C LYS A 179 -8.75 -9.18 -12.06
N LEU A 180 -8.36 -8.41 -11.05
CA LEU A 180 -9.16 -7.26 -10.57
C LEU A 180 -9.32 -6.17 -11.63
N LEU A 181 -8.33 -6.00 -12.52
CA LEU A 181 -8.40 -5.05 -13.63
C LEU A 181 -9.29 -5.54 -14.77
N ALA A 182 -9.54 -6.85 -14.86
CA ALA A 182 -10.44 -7.46 -15.85
C ALA A 182 -11.91 -7.53 -15.39
N GLU A 183 -12.19 -7.30 -14.10
CA GLU A 183 -13.52 -7.18 -13.49
C GLU A 183 -14.20 -5.83 -13.78
#